data_AF-A0A525D2M8-F1
#
_entry.id   AF-A0A525D2M8-F1
#
_cell.length_a   1.000
_cell.length_b   1.000
_cell.length_c   1.000
_cell.angle_alpha   90.00
_cell.angle_beta   90.00
_cell.angle_gamma   90.00
#
_symmetry.space_group_name_H-M   'P 1'
#
loop_
_entity.id
_entity.type
_entity.pdbx_description
1 polymer ?
#
loop_
_entity_poly.entity_id
_entity_poly.type
_entity_poly.pdbx_seq_one_letter_code
_entity_poly.pdbx_strand_id
1 'polypeptide(L)' 'MENILLEKNMIFYNPGHKGTVFTLAANTYINQAMLDETIDHLEFETENPIEYVQERRAKPRPIEI' A
#
# COMPACT_ATOMS: atom_id res chain seq x y z
N MET A 1 -12.28 -17.84 -14.00
CA MET A 1 -11.99 -17.16 -12.72
C MET A 1 -13.29 -16.58 -12.22
N GLU A 2 -13.70 -16.90 -11.00
CA GLU A 2 -14.94 -16.38 -10.42
C GLU A 2 -14.72 -14.99 -9.83
N ASN A 3 -15.66 -14.08 -10.09
CA ASN A 3 -15.69 -12.77 -9.48
C ASN A 3 -16.55 -12.85 -8.21
N ILE A 4 -16.03 -12.36 -7.08
CA ILE A 4 -16.70 -12.35 -5.78
C ILE A 4 -17.19 -10.91 -5.51
N LEU A 5 -18.46 -10.75 -5.14
CA LEU A 5 -18.97 -9.47 -4.69
C LEU A 5 -18.59 -9.24 -3.22
N LEU A 6 -17.93 -8.13 -2.92
CA LEU A 6 -17.62 -7.74 -1.55
C LEU A 6 -18.85 -7.20 -0.83
N GLU A 7 -19.28 -7.84 0.26
CA GLU A 7 -20.35 -7.31 1.12
C GLU A 7 -19.87 -6.20 2.07
N LYS A 8 -18.56 -6.13 2.31
CA LYS A 8 -17.91 -5.19 3.22
C LYS A 8 -16.58 -4.72 2.63
N ASN A 9 -16.07 -3.60 3.14
CA ASN A 9 -14.74 -3.14 2.79
C ASN A 9 -13.69 -4.17 3.22
N MET A 10 -12.74 -4.44 2.34
CA MET A 10 -11.58 -5.28 2.63
C MET A 10 -10.36 -4.38 2.73
N ILE A 11 -9.62 -4.50 3.84
CA ILE A 11 -8.50 -3.63 4.17
C ILE A 11 -7.23 -4.46 4.18
N PHE A 12 -6.23 -4.02 3.43
CA PHE A 12 -4.89 -4.59 3.37
C PHE A 12 -3.92 -3.63 4.04
N TYR A 13 -3.11 -4.15 4.97
CA TYR A 13 -2.10 -3.38 5.67
C TYR A 13 -0.95 -4.30 6.09
N ASN A 14 0.27 -3.76 6.16
CA ASN A 14 1.43 -4.49 6.65
C ASN A 14 1.73 -4.13 8.12
N PRO A 15 1.51 -5.05 9.07
CA PRO A 15 1.79 -4.79 10.48
C PRO A 15 3.30 -4.62 10.72
N GLY A 16 3.69 -3.47 11.27
CA GLY A 16 5.09 -3.14 11.56
C GLY A 16 5.68 -2.07 10.65
N HIS A 17 5.01 -1.74 9.54
CA HIS A 17 5.39 -0.66 8.64
C HIS A 17 4.35 0.46 8.67
N LYS A 18 4.80 1.71 8.84
CA LYS A 18 3.91 2.89 8.85
C LYS A 18 3.64 3.32 7.41
N GLY A 19 2.38 3.58 7.08
CA GLY A 19 2.01 4.42 5.93
C GLY A 19 1.09 3.76 4.91
N THR A 20 1.24 2.48 4.63
CA THR A 20 0.52 1.85 3.52
C THR A 20 -0.70 1.07 3.97
N VAL A 21 -1.87 1.53 3.54
CA VAL A 21 -3.16 0.87 3.72
C VAL A 21 -3.91 0.90 2.38
N PHE A 22 -4.26 -0.26 1.85
CA PHE A 22 -5.12 -0.39 0.68
C PHE A 22 -6.52 -0.82 1.10
N THR A 23 -7.54 -0.25 0.48
CA THR A 23 -8.94 -0.60 0.77
C THR A 23 -9.67 -0.92 -0.53
N LEU A 24 -10.24 -2.12 -0.61
CA LEU A 24 -11.22 -2.48 -1.63
C LEU A 24 -12.62 -2.25 -1.04
N ALA A 25 -13.42 -1.44 -1.74
CA ALA A 25 -14.72 -1.02 -1.24
C ALA A 25 -15.78 -2.13 -1.34
N ALA A 26 -16.73 -2.13 -0.39
CA ALA A 26 -17.94 -2.92 -0.47
C ALA A 26 -18.70 -2.63 -1.78
N ASN A 27 -19.49 -3.61 -2.22
CA ASN A 27 -20.24 -3.61 -3.49
C ASN A 27 -19.36 -3.59 -4.75
N THR A 28 -18.08 -3.97 -4.61
CA THR A 28 -17.16 -4.16 -5.75
C THR A 28 -17.01 -5.65 -6.05
N TYR A 29 -17.01 -6.01 -7.33
CA TYR A 29 -16.61 -7.35 -7.75
C TYR A 29 -15.09 -7.44 -7.80
N ILE A 30 -14.53 -8.43 -7.12
CA ILE A 30 -13.10 -8.70 -7.08
C ILE A 30 -12.79 -10.08 -7.64
N ASN A 31 -11.56 -10.28 -8.08
CA ASN A 31 -11.06 -11.59 -8.50
C ASN A 31 -9.63 -11.80 -7.97
N GLN A 32 -9.10 -13.00 -8.17
CA GLN A 32 -7.76 -13.35 -7.69
C GLN A 32 -6.68 -12.41 -8.22
N ALA A 33 -6.73 -12.03 -9.50
CA ALA A 33 -5.73 -11.14 -10.10
C ALA A 33 -5.68 -9.75 -9.41
N MET A 34 -6.84 -9.20 -9.03
CA MET A 34 -6.90 -7.95 -8.26
C MET A 34 -6.33 -8.09 -6.85
N LEU A 35 -6.52 -9.26 -6.22
CA LEU A 35 -5.96 -9.54 -4.90
C LEU A 35 -4.43 -9.61 -4.98
N ASP A 36 -3.92 -10.34 -5.95
CA ASP A 36 -2.48 -10.51 -6.17
C ASP A 36 -1.82 -9.13 -6.46
N GLU A 37 -2.42 -8.32 -7.33
CA GLU A 37 -1.93 -6.95 -7.62
C GLU A 37 -1.95 -6.06 -6.36
N THR A 38 -2.97 -6.19 -5.51
CA THR A 38 -3.05 -5.41 -4.26
C THR A 38 -1.97 -5.82 -3.26
N ILE A 39 -1.66 -7.11 -3.18
CA ILE A 39 -0.60 -7.64 -2.32
C ILE A 39 0.77 -7.17 -2.83
N ASP A 40 1.06 -7.34 -4.12
CA ASP A 40 2.32 -6.92 -4.73
C ASP A 40 2.57 -5.42 -4.52
N HIS A 41 1.53 -4.60 -4.65
CA HIS A 41 1.63 -3.15 -4.44
C HIS A 41 1.88 -2.81 -2.97
N LEU A 42 1.20 -3.50 -2.04
CA LEU A 42 1.43 -3.32 -0.61
C LEU A 42 2.87 -3.68 -0.21
N GLU A 43 3.41 -4.77 -0.74
CA GLU A 43 4.80 -5.16 -0.51
C GLU A 43 5.78 -4.11 -1.08
N PHE A 44 5.56 -3.68 -2.33
CA PHE A 44 6.41 -2.68 -2.97
C PHE A 44 6.45 -1.35 -2.20
N GLU A 45 5.30 -0.80 -1.80
CA GLU A 45 5.26 0.47 -1.04
C GLU A 45 5.83 0.32 0.37
N THR A 46 5.72 -0.88 0.96
CA THR A 46 6.34 -1.15 2.26
C THR A 46 7.88 -1.15 2.15
N GLU A 47 8.43 -1.74 1.11
CA GLU A 47 9.87 -1.77 0.85
C GLU A 47 10.40 -0.41 0.35
N ASN A 48 9.57 0.35 -0.34
CA ASN A 48 9.90 1.63 -0.97
C ASN A 48 9.00 2.75 -0.46
N PRO A 49 9.05 3.08 0.85
CA PRO A 49 8.17 4.07 1.43
C PRO A 49 8.37 5.42 0.73
N ILE A 50 7.27 6.03 0.32
CA ILE A 50 7.29 7.37 -0.29
C ILE A 50 7.81 8.36 0.75
N GLU A 51 9.04 8.83 0.57
CA GLU A 51 9.58 9.92 1.40
C GLU A 51 8.90 11.23 1.00
N TYR A 52 7.91 11.64 1.78
CA TYR A 52 7.28 12.94 1.60
C TYR A 52 8.32 14.06 1.77
N VAL A 53 8.19 15.12 0.98
CA VAL A 53 9.14 16.25 0.94
C VAL A 53 9.46 16.83 2.33
N GLN A 54 8.51 16.75 3.28
CA GLN A 54 8.70 17.18 4.66
C GLN A 54 9.75 16.36 5.42
N GLU A 55 9.81 15.04 5.20
CA GLU A 55 10.78 14.14 5.82
C GLU A 55 12.18 14.33 5.23
N ARG A 56 12.28 14.60 3.92
CA ARG A 56 13.55 14.95 3.26
C ARG A 56 14.16 16.24 3.81
N ARG A 57 13.34 17.22 4.19
CA ARG A 57 13.80 18.51 4.75
C ARG A 57 14.31 18.41 6.18
N ALA A 58 13.89 17.37 6.92
CA ALA A 58 14.36 17.11 8.28
C ALA A 58 15.72 16.38 8.31
N LYS A 59 16.11 15.72 7.22
CA LYS A 59 17.41 15.05 7.13
C LYS A 59 18.54 16.07 6.97
N PRO A 60 19.64 15.97 7.75
CA PRO A 60 20.79 16.83 7.57
C PRO A 60 21.34 16.66 6.16
N ARG A 61 21.68 17.79 5.51
CA ARG A 61 22.29 17.74 4.17
C ARG A 61 23.63 17.01 4.26
N PRO A 62 23.96 16.12 3.31
CA PRO A 62 25.28 15.52 3.26
C PRO A 62 26.32 16.63 3.12
N ILE A 63 27.34 16.58 3.96
CA ILE A 63 28.51 17.47 3.86
C ILE A 63 29.37 16.86 2.76
N GLU A 64 29.49 17.53 1.62
CA GLU A 64 30.49 17.17 0.61
C GLU A 64 31.88 17.49 1.21
N ILE A 65 32.73 16.47 1.35
CA ILE A 65 34.13 16.59 1.80
C ILE A 65 35.02 16.70 0.57
#